data_AF-A0A2M7W2F2-F1
#
_entry.id   AF-A0A2M7W2F2-F1
#
_cell.length_a   1.000
_cell.length_b   1.000
_cell.length_c   1.000
_cell.angle_alpha   90.00
_cell.angle_beta   90.00
_cell.angle_gamma   90.00
#
_symmetry.space_group_name_H-M   'P 1'
#
loop_
_entity.id
_entity.type
_entity.pdbx_description
1 polymer ?
#
loop_
_entity_poly.entity_id
_entity_poly.type
_entity_poly.pdbx_seq_one_letter_code
_entity_poly.pdbx_strand_id
1 'polypeptide(L)' 'MNAVVLGPTRTDNWGELKNDDEVWKRFAENNPMKRVGTAEEAAEAAMFMVNDPGRFINGNFLFVDGGSNWK' A
#
# COMPACT_ATOMS: atom_id res chain seq x y z
N MET A 1 -10.54 7.75 -14.08
CA MET A 1 -10.21 6.55 -13.30
C MET A 1 -8.77 6.64 -12.86
N ASN A 2 -8.50 6.42 -11.58
CA ASN A 2 -7.16 6.30 -11.00
C ASN A 2 -7.07 4.95 -10.28
N ALA A 3 -5.86 4.53 -9.94
CA ALA A 3 -5.61 3.33 -9.14
C ALA A 3 -4.67 3.63 -7.97
N VAL A 4 -4.98 3.06 -6.82
CA VAL A 4 -4.09 3.02 -5.65
C VAL A 4 -3.40 1.65 -5.65
N VAL A 5 -2.08 1.64 -5.70
CA VAL A 5 -1.25 0.43 -5.79
C VAL A 5 -0.56 0.23 -4.45
N LEU A 6 -1.08 -0.70 -3.66
CA LEU A 6 -0.57 -0.97 -2.32
C LEU A 6 0.62 -1.91 -2.36
N GLY A 7 1.57 -1.71 -1.44
CA GLY A 7 2.53 -2.73 -1.06
C GLY A 7 1.89 -3.82 -0.21
N PRO A 8 2.69 -4.73 0.40
CA PRO A 8 2.16 -5.68 1.36
C PRO A 8 1.47 -4.95 2.54
N THR A 9 0.18 -5.24 2.73
CA THR A 9 -0.65 -4.74 3.83
C THR A 9 -1.36 -5.92 4.48
N ARG A 10 -1.22 -6.08 5.81
CA ARG A 10 -1.66 -7.28 6.54
C ARG A 10 -3.18 -7.34 6.71
N THR A 11 -3.87 -7.70 5.64
CA THR A 11 -5.33 -7.88 5.61
C THR A 11 -5.73 -9.34 5.38
N ASP A 12 -7.02 -9.65 5.49
CA ASP A 12 -7.54 -11.03 5.34
C ASP A 12 -7.34 -11.62 3.94
N ASN A 13 -7.08 -10.79 2.93
CA ASN A 13 -6.80 -11.24 1.57
C ASN A 13 -5.51 -12.08 1.43
N TRP A 14 -4.64 -12.09 2.44
CA TRP A 14 -3.43 -12.91 2.47
C TRP A 14 -3.67 -14.37 2.91
N GLY A 15 -4.88 -14.73 3.35
CA GLY A 15 -5.19 -16.07 3.84
C GLY A 15 -4.26 -16.50 4.98
N GLU A 16 -3.76 -17.73 4.93
CA GLU A 16 -2.86 -18.28 5.96
C GLU A 16 -1.56 -17.47 6.13
N LEU A 17 -1.05 -16.84 5.07
CA LEU A 17 0.15 -16.00 5.12
C LEU A 17 -0.04 -14.76 5.99
N LYS A 18 -1.28 -14.37 6.28
CA LYS A 18 -1.55 -13.30 7.25
C LYS A 18 -0.97 -13.64 8.62
N ASN A 19 -0.88 -14.91 9.01
CA ASN A 19 -0.39 -15.33 10.33
C ASN A 19 1.11 -15.70 10.34
N ASP A 20 1.78 -15.64 9.20
CA ASP A 20 3.21 -15.95 9.09
C ASP A 20 4.08 -14.72 9.36
N ASP A 21 4.48 -14.54 10.63
CA ASP A 21 5.27 -13.38 11.05
C ASP A 21 6.66 -13.32 10.39
N GLU A 22 7.23 -14.45 9.95
CA GLU A 22 8.53 -14.47 9.26
C GLU A 22 8.41 -13.85 7.87
N VAL A 23 7.34 -14.17 7.14
CA VAL A 23 7.01 -13.55 5.86
C VAL A 23 6.79 -12.04 6.02
N TRP A 24 6.04 -11.61 7.03
CA TRP A 24 5.80 -10.18 7.28
C TRP A 24 7.08 -9.42 7.66
N LYS A 25 7.96 -10.05 8.45
CA LYS A 25 9.28 -9.48 8.77
C LYS A 25 10.12 -9.31 7.51
N ARG A 26 10.13 -10.31 6.62
CA ARG A 26 10.84 -10.23 5.35
C ARG A 26 10.28 -9.13 4.44
N PHE A 27 8.95 -8.94 4.39
CA PHE A 27 8.36 -7.82 3.65
C PHE A 27 8.81 -6.47 4.20
N ALA A 28 8.78 -6.30 5.53
CA ALA A 28 9.24 -5.07 6.17
C ALA A 28 10.73 -4.82 5.88
N GLU A 29 11.61 -5.82 6.03
CA GLU A 29 13.04 -5.67 5.79
C GLU A 29 13.39 -5.28 4.36
N ASN A 30 12.66 -5.81 3.38
CA ASN A 30 12.87 -5.53 1.97
C ASN A 30 12.28 -4.19 1.51
N ASN A 31 11.30 -3.68 2.25
CA ASN A 31 10.72 -2.37 2.02
C ASN A 31 11.76 -1.26 2.33
N PRO A 32 11.96 -0.27 1.46
CA PRO A 32 12.84 0.87 1.74
C PRO A 32 12.54 1.60 3.05
N MET A 33 11.25 1.71 3.43
CA MET A 33 10.83 2.30 4.71
C MET A 33 10.97 1.35 5.91
N LYS A 34 11.46 0.12 5.71
CA LYS A 34 11.68 -0.89 6.75
C LYS A 34 10.42 -1.29 7.53
N ARG A 35 9.24 -1.11 6.91
CA ARG A 35 7.94 -1.49 7.44
C ARG A 35 6.97 -1.84 6.32
N VAL A 36 5.90 -2.54 6.67
CA VAL A 36 4.74 -2.72 5.80
C VAL A 36 3.71 -1.62 6.04
N GLY A 37 2.86 -1.35 5.05
CA GLY A 37 1.78 -0.37 5.17
C GLY A 37 0.60 -0.91 5.97
N THR A 38 -0.26 0.00 6.45
CA THR A 38 -1.53 -0.36 7.11
C THR A 38 -2.74 -0.14 6.20
N ALA A 39 -3.90 -0.66 6.61
CA ALA A 39 -5.15 -0.45 5.86
C ALA A 39 -5.61 1.02 5.94
N GLU A 40 -5.31 1.70 7.03
CA GLU A 40 -5.62 3.12 7.24
C GLU A 40 -4.82 4.00 6.28
N GLU A 41 -3.53 3.71 6.07
CA GLU A 41 -2.69 4.43 5.09
C GLU A 41 -3.22 4.25 3.65
N ALA A 42 -3.76 3.06 3.33
CA ALA A 42 -4.42 2.82 2.05
C ALA A 42 -5.71 3.66 1.90
N ALA A 43 -6.50 3.77 2.98
CA ALA A 43 -7.72 4.57 3.00
C ALA A 43 -7.41 6.06 2.85
N GLU A 44 -6.37 6.57 3.52
CA GLU A 44 -5.91 7.96 3.39
C GLU A 44 -5.49 8.29 1.95
N ALA A 45 -4.80 7.38 1.27
CA ALA A 45 -4.44 7.56 -0.13
C ALA A 45 -5.66 7.57 -1.08
N ALA A 46 -6.65 6.72 -0.82
CA ALA A 46 -7.91 6.76 -1.54
C ALA A 46 -8.64 8.09 -1.32
N MET A 47 -8.70 8.56 -0.06
CA MET A 47 -9.27 9.85 0.31
C MET A 47 -8.60 11.02 -0.40
N PHE A 48 -7.28 11.00 -0.51
CA PHE A 48 -6.52 12.00 -1.27
C PHE A 48 -6.98 12.08 -2.74
N MET A 49 -7.25 10.95 -3.38
CA MET A 49 -7.70 10.92 -4.77
C MET A 49 -9.15 11.34 -5.00
N VAL A 50 -10.03 11.07 -4.05
CA VAL A 50 -11.48 11.34 -4.22
C VAL A 50 -11.89 12.74 -3.74
N ASN A 51 -11.06 13.40 -2.93
CA ASN A 51 -11.33 14.75 -2.43
C ASN A 51 -11.11 15.83 -3.51
N ASP A 52 -11.64 17.04 -3.26
CA ASP A 52 -11.58 18.19 -4.19
C ASP A 52 -10.17 18.53 -4.75
N PRO A 53 -9.08 18.43 -3.96
CA PRO A 53 -7.73 18.64 -4.49
C PRO A 53 -7.35 17.65 -5.61
N GLY A 54 -7.93 16.46 -5.64
CA GLY A 54 -7.65 15.40 -6.61
C GLY A 54 -8.46 15.49 -7.91
N ARG A 55 -9.40 16.43 -8.05
CA ARG A 55 -10.40 16.42 -9.14
C ARG A 55 -9.85 16.46 -10.58
N PHE A 56 -8.62 16.95 -10.76
CA PHE A 56 -7.96 17.01 -12.06
C PHE A 56 -6.91 15.90 -12.27
N ILE A 57 -6.71 15.04 -11.27
CA ILE A 57 -5.83 13.87 -11.36
C ILE A 57 -6.63 12.74 -11.99
N ASN A 58 -6.22 12.29 -13.17
CA ASN A 58 -6.90 11.22 -13.89
C ASN A 58 -5.90 10.35 -14.68
N GLY A 59 -6.11 9.04 -14.72
CA GLY A 59 -5.28 8.10 -15.47
C GLY A 59 -3.98 7.70 -14.77
N ASN A 60 -3.89 7.90 -13.44
CA ASN A 60 -2.65 7.67 -12.68
C ASN A 60 -2.70 6.42 -11.81
N PHE A 61 -1.52 5.86 -11.57
CA PHE A 61 -1.24 4.86 -10.54
C PHE A 61 -0.49 5.55 -9.40
N LEU A 62 -1.07 5.55 -8.20
CA LEU A 62 -0.38 6.02 -7.00
C LEU A 62 0.13 4.81 -6.23
N PHE A 63 1.45 4.67 -6.18
CA PHE A 63 2.11 3.65 -5.37
C PHE A 63 2.13 4.08 -3.91
N VAL A 64 1.56 3.25 -3.05
CA VAL A 64 1.47 3.44 -1.59
C VAL A 64 2.03 2.18 -0.94
N ASP A 65 3.34 2.05 -1.04
CA ASP A 65 4.02 0.76 -0.88
C ASP A 65 5.35 0.87 -0.14
N GLY A 66 5.66 2.06 0.41
CA GLY A 66 6.95 2.36 1.05
C GLY A 66 8.17 2.26 0.12
N GLY A 67 7.96 2.23 -1.20
CA GLY A 67 9.00 2.01 -2.21
C GLY A 67 9.30 0.54 -2.49
N SER A 68 8.43 -0.40 -2.07
CA SER A 68 8.64 -1.82 -2.33
C SER A 68 8.61 -2.21 -3.82
N ASN A 69 7.95 -1.43 -4.68
CA ASN A 69 7.97 -1.58 -6.15
C ASN A 69 9.13 -0.84 -6.85
N TRP A 70 9.99 -0.12 -6.11
CA TRP A 70 11.08 0.67 -6.69
C TRP A 70 12.39 -0.13 -6.93
N LYS A 71 12.37 -1.45 -6.70
CA LYS A 71 13.53 -2.33 -6.92
C LYS A 71 13.42 -3.11 -8.22
#